data_AF-A0A3D1R2N4-F1
#
_entry.id   AF-A0A3D1R2N4-F1
#
_cell.length_a   1.000
_cell.length_b   1.000
_cell.length_c   1.000
_cell.angle_alpha   90.00
_cell.angle_beta   90.00
_cell.angle_gamma   90.00
#
_symmetry.space_group_name_H-M   'P 1'
#
loop_
_entity.id
_entity.type
_entity.pdbx_description
1 polymer ?
#
loop_
_entity_poly.entity_id
_entity_poly.type
_entity_poly.pdbx_seq_one_letter_code
_entity_poly.pdbx_strand_id
1 'polypeptide(L)'
;MTAPLTVVTATAAADEQQAIRETLDQLRAKAGSAAIRGGLLFHTIGYDAAQLQALLREGLPGVPLLGATECAGTGVTGGGFKTGKSLVGWWLAGDGFRFGVAAAEKLGDPVALGRQLANRALEAGGFGASQARFAIVNPTPGDEESILHGLYTELDRRVAIIGGSAADNDLSGQWRVWTHDFVSGNGVAVALCDWPWRIAINYQSGYLPTTKRGKVT
;
A
#
# COMPACT_ATOMS: atom_id res chain seq x y z
N MET A 1 -1.24 19.24 -19.59
CA MET A 1 -0.78 18.63 -18.32
C MET A 1 0.27 17.60 -18.66
N THR A 2 1.44 17.67 -18.03
CA THR A 2 2.47 16.63 -18.13
C THR A 2 1.92 15.35 -17.50
N ALA A 3 2.13 14.20 -18.13
CA ALA A 3 1.69 12.92 -17.57
C ALA A 3 2.39 12.65 -16.23
N PRO A 4 1.71 12.01 -15.26
CA PRO A 4 2.30 11.66 -13.99
C PRO A 4 3.37 10.61 -14.23
N LEU A 5 4.39 10.64 -13.39
CA LEU A 5 5.49 9.72 -13.45
C LEU A 5 5.30 8.65 -12.39
N THR A 6 5.28 7.39 -12.81
CA THR A 6 5.42 6.26 -11.90
C THR A 6 6.88 5.90 -11.76
N VAL A 7 7.42 5.91 -10.54
CA VAL A 7 8.80 5.49 -10.27
C VAL A 7 8.80 4.18 -9.50
N VAL A 8 9.66 3.25 -9.90
CA VAL A 8 9.87 1.99 -9.17
C VAL A 8 11.26 2.00 -8.54
N THR A 9 11.35 1.70 -7.26
CA THR A 9 12.60 1.50 -6.52
C THR A 9 12.67 0.07 -6.01
N ALA A 10 13.88 -0.48 -5.94
CA ALA A 10 14.11 -1.80 -5.37
C ALA A 10 15.48 -1.85 -4.70
N THR A 11 15.58 -2.53 -3.57
CA THR A 11 16.83 -2.74 -2.84
C THR A 11 16.81 -4.10 -2.15
N ALA A 12 18.01 -4.67 -2.00
CA ALA A 12 18.27 -5.86 -1.19
C ALA A 12 19.39 -5.58 -0.18
N ALA A 13 19.44 -4.34 0.33
CA ALA A 13 20.43 -3.91 1.31
C ALA A 13 20.38 -4.75 2.60
N ALA A 14 21.47 -4.71 3.36
CA ALA A 14 21.59 -5.49 4.59
C ALA A 14 20.81 -4.90 5.77
N ASP A 15 20.52 -3.59 5.74
CA ASP A 15 19.88 -2.85 6.82
C ASP A 15 18.96 -1.74 6.30
N GLU A 16 18.07 -1.29 7.18
CA GLU A 16 17.02 -0.31 6.94
C GLU A 16 17.58 1.05 6.51
N GLN A 17 18.71 1.49 7.08
CA GLN A 17 19.33 2.75 6.71
C GLN A 17 19.82 2.71 5.26
N GLN A 18 20.56 1.66 4.89
CA GLN A 18 21.03 1.49 3.53
C GLN A 18 19.86 1.31 2.56
N ALA A 19 18.85 0.52 2.92
CA ALA A 19 17.66 0.31 2.10
C ALA A 19 16.93 1.62 1.79
N ILE A 20 16.74 2.49 2.80
CA ILE A 20 16.09 3.77 2.60
C ILE A 20 17.00 4.76 1.85
N ARG A 21 18.30 4.81 2.13
CA ARG A 21 19.24 5.63 1.33
C ARG A 21 19.17 5.28 -0.15
N GLU A 22 19.30 4.00 -0.49
CA GLU A 22 19.23 3.53 -1.88
C GLU A 22 17.86 3.80 -2.52
N THR A 23 16.78 3.67 -1.75
CA THR A 23 15.42 3.99 -2.21
C THR A 23 15.29 5.47 -2.55
N LEU A 24 15.74 6.36 -1.67
CA LEU A 24 15.68 7.81 -1.88
C LEU A 24 16.57 8.26 -3.03
N ASP A 25 17.76 7.68 -3.19
CA ASP A 25 18.67 8.01 -4.29
C ASP A 25 18.10 7.58 -5.64
N GLN A 26 17.53 6.37 -5.72
CA GLN A 26 16.81 5.93 -6.91
C GLN A 26 15.60 6.81 -7.20
N LEU A 27 14.86 7.21 -6.18
CA LEU A 27 13.68 8.06 -6.33
C LEU A 27 14.08 9.43 -6.88
N ARG A 28 15.10 10.09 -6.31
CA ARG A 28 15.64 11.36 -6.81
C ARG A 28 16.16 11.26 -8.24
N ALA A 29 16.91 10.20 -8.56
CA ALA A 29 17.47 10.00 -9.88
C ALA A 29 16.39 9.78 -10.96
N LYS A 30 15.34 9.02 -10.64
CA LYS A 30 14.28 8.66 -11.59
C LYS A 30 13.14 9.69 -11.66
N ALA A 31 12.79 10.33 -10.54
CA ALA A 31 11.75 11.35 -10.48
C ALA A 31 12.23 12.73 -10.98
N GLY A 32 13.53 12.99 -10.96
CA GLY A 32 14.08 14.29 -11.30
C GLY A 32 13.52 15.39 -10.39
N SER A 33 12.91 16.41 -10.98
CA SER A 33 12.26 17.51 -10.25
C SER A 33 10.77 17.28 -9.94
N ALA A 34 10.20 16.14 -10.34
CA ALA A 34 8.79 15.87 -10.09
C ALA A 34 8.52 15.68 -8.59
N ALA A 35 7.51 16.37 -8.06
CA ALA A 35 7.11 16.22 -6.66
C ALA A 35 6.56 14.81 -6.40
N ILE A 36 7.05 14.15 -5.35
CA ILE A 36 6.53 12.85 -4.93
C ILE A 36 5.20 13.07 -4.20
N ARG A 37 4.13 12.47 -4.71
CA ARG A 37 2.76 12.62 -4.19
C ARG A 37 2.30 11.45 -3.34
N GLY A 38 2.91 10.29 -3.48
CA GLY A 38 2.63 9.13 -2.65
C GLY A 38 3.49 7.93 -2.98
N GLY A 39 3.52 6.96 -2.08
CA GLY A 39 4.30 5.73 -2.22
C GLY A 39 3.56 4.50 -1.69
N LEU A 40 3.78 3.38 -2.37
CA LEU A 40 3.35 2.04 -2.00
C LEU A 40 4.61 1.20 -1.80
N LEU A 41 4.82 0.65 -0.60
CA LEU A 41 6.07 -0.01 -0.23
C LEU A 41 5.83 -1.42 0.27
N PHE A 42 6.56 -2.38 -0.31
CA PHE A 42 6.42 -3.78 0.03
C PHE A 42 7.78 -4.35 0.38
N HIS A 43 7.89 -5.00 1.53
CA HIS A 43 9.17 -5.54 2.00
C HIS A 43 9.00 -6.90 2.65
N THR A 44 10.06 -7.70 2.67
CA THR A 44 10.04 -8.95 3.43
C THR A 44 10.08 -8.67 4.93
N ILE A 45 9.62 -9.64 5.73
CA ILE A 45 9.66 -9.59 7.20
C ILE A 45 11.08 -9.45 7.79
N GLY A 46 12.13 -9.52 6.97
CA GLY A 46 13.50 -9.30 7.41
C GLY A 46 13.81 -7.83 7.76
N TYR A 47 12.99 -6.89 7.32
CA TYR A 47 13.11 -5.47 7.71
C TYR A 47 12.14 -5.10 8.81
N ASP A 48 12.58 -4.21 9.71
CA ASP A 48 11.73 -3.56 10.70
C ASP A 48 10.91 -2.43 10.05
N ALA A 49 9.59 -2.65 9.95
CA ALA A 49 8.65 -1.69 9.36
C ALA A 49 8.64 -0.32 10.08
N ALA A 50 8.84 -0.27 11.40
CA ALA A 50 8.86 0.98 12.15
C ALA A 50 10.13 1.79 11.87
N GLN A 51 11.27 1.11 11.72
CA GLN A 51 12.52 1.76 11.31
C GLN A 51 12.46 2.27 9.87
N LEU A 52 11.95 1.45 8.94
CA LEU A 52 11.71 1.88 7.55
C LEU A 52 10.79 3.11 7.50
N GLN A 53 9.68 3.09 8.24
CA GLN A 53 8.77 4.22 8.35
C GLN A 53 9.49 5.47 8.83
N ALA A 54 10.23 5.40 9.95
CA ALA A 54 10.89 6.56 10.54
C ALA A 54 11.87 7.22 9.56
N LEU A 55 12.71 6.41 8.91
CA LEU A 55 13.71 6.87 7.94
C LEU A 55 13.05 7.48 6.69
N LEU A 56 11.95 6.91 6.22
CA LEU A 56 11.20 7.46 5.08
C LEU A 56 10.50 8.77 5.41
N ARG A 57 9.96 8.91 6.61
CA ARG A 57 9.36 10.18 7.07
C ARG A 57 10.38 11.30 7.12
N GLU A 58 11.61 10.99 7.51
CA GLU A 58 12.72 11.95 7.50
C GLU A 58 13.13 12.31 6.07
N GLY A 59 13.23 11.32 5.18
CA GLY A 59 13.65 11.53 3.79
C GLY A 59 12.60 12.14 2.86
N LEU A 60 11.30 11.95 3.17
CA LEU A 60 10.14 12.39 2.39
C LEU A 60 9.06 12.99 3.30
N PRO A 61 9.34 14.12 3.97
CA PRO A 61 8.41 14.71 4.94
C PRO A 61 7.08 15.07 4.27
N GLY A 62 5.97 14.63 4.87
CA GLY A 62 4.62 14.92 4.41
C GLY A 62 4.16 14.10 3.19
N VAL A 63 4.98 13.19 2.67
CA VAL A 63 4.54 12.29 1.60
C VAL A 63 3.72 11.15 2.22
N PRO A 64 2.45 10.96 1.82
CA PRO A 64 1.64 9.84 2.27
C PRO A 64 2.16 8.51 1.70
N LEU A 65 2.33 7.53 2.57
CA LEU A 65 2.84 6.19 2.24
C LEU A 65 1.88 5.13 2.75
N LEU A 66 1.75 4.04 1.99
CA LEU A 66 1.18 2.78 2.44
C LEU A 66 2.27 1.71 2.29
N GLY A 67 2.44 0.88 3.31
CA GLY A 67 3.35 -0.25 3.25
C GLY A 67 2.79 -1.51 3.88
N ALA A 68 3.29 -2.65 3.41
CA ALA A 68 2.94 -3.97 3.92
C ALA A 68 4.11 -4.95 3.78
N THR A 69 4.11 -5.98 4.61
CA THR A 69 5.07 -7.08 4.48
C THR A 69 4.65 -8.09 3.41
N GLU A 70 5.63 -8.72 2.78
CA GLU A 70 5.49 -9.76 1.76
C GLU A 70 6.18 -11.07 2.15
N CYS A 71 5.71 -12.18 1.58
CA CYS A 71 6.24 -13.52 1.79
C CYS A 71 7.41 -13.82 0.85
N ALA A 72 8.48 -14.41 1.38
CA ALA A 72 9.67 -14.93 0.70
C ALA A 72 10.56 -13.92 -0.06
N GLY A 73 10.01 -12.86 -0.62
CA GLY A 73 10.76 -11.92 -1.45
C GLY A 73 9.93 -10.82 -2.07
N THR A 74 10.61 -9.95 -2.82
CA THR A 74 9.99 -8.87 -3.59
C THR A 74 10.51 -8.89 -5.02
N GLY A 75 9.72 -8.39 -5.97
CA GLY A 75 10.10 -8.40 -7.38
C GLY A 75 9.70 -7.13 -8.12
N VAL A 76 10.51 -6.75 -9.10
CA VAL A 76 10.20 -5.65 -10.02
C VAL A 76 10.47 -6.05 -11.47
N THR A 77 9.64 -5.57 -12.39
CA THR A 77 9.84 -5.80 -13.82
C THR A 77 11.22 -5.29 -14.24
N GLY A 78 12.00 -6.14 -14.92
CA GLY A 78 13.37 -5.83 -15.33
C GLY A 78 14.44 -5.92 -14.22
N GLY A 79 14.06 -5.93 -12.94
CA GLY A 79 14.99 -6.10 -11.81
C GLY A 79 15.00 -7.50 -11.18
N GLY A 80 14.07 -8.36 -11.62
CA GLY A 80 13.95 -9.75 -11.15
C GLY A 80 13.31 -9.87 -9.77
N PHE A 81 13.37 -11.07 -9.19
CA PHE A 81 12.86 -11.41 -7.86
C PHE A 81 14.03 -11.53 -6.88
N LYS A 82 13.90 -10.95 -5.68
CA LYS A 82 14.91 -10.93 -4.62
C LYS A 82 14.33 -11.56 -3.36
N THR A 83 15.09 -12.43 -2.74
CA THR A 83 14.77 -13.08 -1.45
C THR A 83 15.61 -12.48 -0.33
N GLY A 84 15.33 -12.87 0.93
CA GLY A 84 15.99 -12.29 2.09
C GLY A 84 15.48 -10.87 2.37
N LYS A 85 16.32 -9.99 2.94
CA LYS A 85 15.96 -8.58 3.14
C LYS A 85 15.80 -7.90 1.78
N SER A 86 14.56 -7.57 1.41
CA SER A 86 14.27 -6.86 0.17
C SER A 86 13.08 -5.92 0.34
N LEU A 87 13.15 -4.77 -0.33
CA LEU A 87 12.15 -3.71 -0.29
C LEU A 87 11.96 -3.20 -1.71
N VAL A 88 10.70 -3.05 -2.11
CA VAL A 88 10.29 -2.42 -3.36
C VAL A 88 9.34 -1.28 -3.08
N GLY A 89 9.44 -0.23 -3.88
CA GLY A 89 8.56 0.93 -3.80
C GLY A 89 7.97 1.26 -5.16
N TRP A 90 6.66 1.47 -5.22
CA TRP A 90 5.97 2.07 -6.35
C TRP A 90 5.50 3.47 -5.95
N TRP A 91 6.04 4.47 -6.63
CA TRP A 91 5.88 5.88 -6.29
C TRP A 91 5.12 6.61 -7.38
N LEU A 92 4.24 7.52 -6.96
CA LEU A 92 3.51 8.41 -7.84
C LEU A 92 4.10 9.82 -7.71
N ALA A 93 4.59 10.37 -8.81
CA ALA A 93 5.22 11.68 -8.87
C ALA A 93 4.58 12.58 -9.94
N GLY A 94 4.63 13.89 -9.70
CA GLY A 94 4.05 14.90 -10.59
C GLY A 94 2.78 15.54 -10.04
N ASP A 95 2.00 16.14 -10.93
CA ASP A 95 0.81 16.93 -10.60
C ASP A 95 -0.43 16.39 -11.31
N GLY A 96 -1.60 16.89 -10.93
CA GLY A 96 -2.87 16.57 -11.59
C GLY A 96 -3.61 15.38 -11.00
N PHE A 97 -3.15 14.85 -9.88
CA PHE A 97 -3.86 13.87 -9.05
C PHE A 97 -3.61 14.15 -7.58
N ARG A 98 -4.47 13.59 -6.74
CA ARG A 98 -4.36 13.58 -5.28
C ARG A 98 -4.27 12.14 -4.80
N PHE A 99 -3.58 11.97 -3.68
CA PHE A 99 -3.34 10.67 -3.07
C PHE A 99 -3.57 10.78 -1.57
N GLY A 100 -4.48 9.97 -1.04
CA GLY A 100 -4.83 9.96 0.37
C GLY A 100 -4.59 8.59 0.96
N VAL A 101 -4.09 8.54 2.19
CA VAL A 101 -3.84 7.29 2.91
C VAL A 101 -4.48 7.35 4.28
N ALA A 102 -5.12 6.25 4.69
CA ALA A 102 -5.60 6.05 6.04
C ALA A 102 -5.24 4.64 6.52
N ALA A 103 -5.00 4.52 7.83
CA ALA A 103 -4.87 3.23 8.49
C ALA A 103 -5.52 3.23 9.87
N ALA A 104 -5.82 2.02 10.34
CA ALA A 104 -6.42 1.78 11.64
C ALA A 104 -6.14 0.35 12.12
N GLU A 105 -6.21 0.14 13.43
CA GLU A 105 -6.28 -1.18 14.03
C GLU A 105 -7.57 -1.89 13.62
N LYS A 106 -7.51 -3.22 13.46
CA LYS A 106 -8.67 -4.09 13.23
C LYS A 106 -9.42 -4.34 14.53
N LEU A 107 -10.17 -3.34 14.97
CA LEU A 107 -10.99 -3.39 16.18
C LEU A 107 -12.47 -3.20 15.83
N GLY A 108 -13.34 -4.02 16.42
CA GLY A 108 -14.79 -3.90 16.26
C GLY A 108 -15.31 -4.52 14.95
N ASP A 109 -16.34 -3.90 14.36
CA ASP A 109 -16.97 -4.38 13.13
C ASP A 109 -16.10 -4.07 11.90
N PRO A 110 -15.62 -5.08 11.16
CA PRO A 110 -14.78 -4.87 9.99
C PRO A 110 -15.48 -4.10 8.84
N VAL A 111 -16.81 -4.17 8.75
CA VAL A 111 -17.57 -3.40 7.75
C VAL A 111 -17.57 -1.91 8.12
N ALA A 112 -17.85 -1.57 9.38
CA ALA A 112 -17.74 -0.21 9.89
C ALA A 112 -16.31 0.34 9.76
N LEU A 113 -15.30 -0.49 10.02
CA LEU A 113 -13.89 -0.14 9.84
C LEU A 113 -13.57 0.20 8.37
N GLY A 114 -14.01 -0.63 7.42
CA GLY A 114 -13.84 -0.35 5.99
C GLY A 114 -14.47 0.99 5.59
N ARG A 115 -15.68 1.29 6.08
CA ARG A 115 -16.34 2.58 5.87
C ARG A 115 -15.52 3.75 6.41
N GLN A 116 -15.03 3.62 7.63
CA GLN A 116 -14.20 4.64 8.28
C GLN A 116 -12.92 4.91 7.50
N LEU A 117 -12.25 3.85 7.03
CA LEU A 117 -11.00 3.97 6.26
C LEU A 117 -11.21 4.67 4.91
N ALA A 118 -12.31 4.38 4.20
CA ALA A 118 -12.64 5.10 2.96
C ALA A 118 -12.79 6.60 3.23
N ASN A 119 -13.61 6.98 4.21
CA ASN A 119 -13.84 8.39 4.54
C ASN A 119 -12.55 9.11 4.96
N ARG A 120 -11.73 8.48 5.82
CA ARG A 120 -10.45 9.07 6.26
C ARG A 120 -9.44 9.21 5.11
N ALA A 121 -9.38 8.25 4.19
CA ALA A 121 -8.47 8.33 3.05
C ALA A 121 -8.92 9.40 2.03
N LEU A 122 -10.24 9.54 1.82
CA LEU A 122 -10.81 10.62 1.00
C LEU A 122 -10.53 12.01 1.60
N GLU A 123 -10.72 12.16 2.90
CA GLU A 123 -10.41 13.39 3.64
C GLU A 123 -8.91 13.72 3.56
N ALA A 124 -8.03 12.75 3.85
CA ALA A 124 -6.58 12.94 3.79
C ALA A 124 -6.08 13.30 2.39
N GLY A 125 -6.72 12.76 1.34
CA GLY A 125 -6.42 13.11 -0.05
C GLY A 125 -7.06 14.42 -0.50
N GLY A 126 -8.04 14.94 0.24
CA GLY A 126 -8.79 16.14 -0.11
C GLY A 126 -9.67 15.98 -1.35
N PHE A 127 -10.28 14.82 -1.56
CA PHE A 127 -11.19 14.55 -2.69
C PHE A 127 -12.41 13.71 -2.31
N GLY A 128 -13.49 13.83 -3.08
CA GLY A 128 -14.73 13.10 -2.83
C GLY A 128 -14.75 11.69 -3.43
N ALA A 129 -15.66 10.83 -2.93
CA ALA A 129 -15.81 9.45 -3.38
C ALA A 129 -16.03 9.31 -4.91
N SER A 130 -16.77 10.24 -5.53
CA SER A 130 -17.00 10.24 -6.99
C SER A 130 -15.74 10.54 -7.81
N GLN A 131 -14.71 11.11 -7.19
CA GLN A 131 -13.43 11.40 -7.82
C GLN A 131 -12.44 10.25 -7.69
N ALA A 132 -12.58 9.37 -6.68
CA ALA A 132 -11.72 8.20 -6.53
C ALA A 132 -11.73 7.31 -7.79
N ARG A 133 -10.58 6.76 -8.15
CA ARG A 133 -10.40 5.93 -9.35
C ARG A 133 -9.77 4.59 -9.04
N PHE A 134 -8.82 4.56 -8.13
CA PHE A 134 -8.34 3.30 -7.57
C PHE A 134 -8.07 3.41 -6.08
N ALA A 135 -8.09 2.26 -5.42
CA ALA A 135 -7.68 2.04 -4.06
C ALA A 135 -6.61 0.95 -4.01
N ILE A 136 -5.62 1.12 -3.13
CA ILE A 136 -4.73 0.04 -2.71
C ILE A 136 -5.09 -0.31 -1.26
N VAL A 137 -5.37 -1.58 -1.00
CA VAL A 137 -5.85 -2.05 0.31
C VAL A 137 -4.98 -3.19 0.78
N ASN A 138 -4.35 -3.01 1.94
CA ASN A 138 -3.53 -4.02 2.59
C ASN A 138 -3.95 -4.19 4.05
N PRO A 139 -4.84 -5.15 4.34
CA PRO A 139 -5.16 -5.58 5.69
C PRO A 139 -4.16 -6.62 6.18
N THR A 140 -4.04 -6.81 7.49
CA THR A 140 -3.53 -8.08 8.02
C THR A 140 -4.60 -9.17 7.89
N PRO A 141 -4.22 -10.47 7.80
CA PRO A 141 -5.14 -11.55 7.47
C PRO A 141 -6.40 -11.63 8.35
N GLY A 142 -7.55 -12.02 7.78
CA GLY A 142 -8.72 -12.54 8.50
C GLY A 142 -10.07 -11.81 8.32
N ASP A 143 -10.09 -10.59 7.80
CA ASP A 143 -11.32 -9.76 7.68
C ASP A 143 -11.48 -9.09 6.31
N GLU A 144 -10.74 -9.57 5.31
CA GLU A 144 -10.56 -8.96 4.00
C GLU A 144 -11.88 -8.64 3.31
N GLU A 145 -12.78 -9.62 3.18
CA GLU A 145 -14.04 -9.41 2.46
C GLU A 145 -14.96 -8.41 3.15
N SER A 146 -15.00 -8.42 4.49
CA SER A 146 -15.83 -7.50 5.27
C SER A 146 -15.31 -6.06 5.18
N ILE A 147 -13.99 -5.87 5.23
CA ILE A 147 -13.34 -4.56 5.04
C ILE A 147 -13.63 -4.04 3.63
N LEU A 148 -13.45 -4.89 2.60
CA LEU A 148 -13.75 -4.53 1.21
C LEU A 148 -15.23 -4.15 1.04
N HIS A 149 -16.14 -4.89 1.69
CA HIS A 149 -17.55 -4.55 1.70
C HIS A 149 -17.79 -3.15 2.28
N GLY A 150 -17.19 -2.85 3.43
CA GLY A 150 -17.24 -1.53 4.07
C GLY A 150 -16.74 -0.41 3.17
N LEU A 151 -15.59 -0.59 2.51
CA LEU A 151 -15.03 0.39 1.57
C LEU A 151 -16.01 0.72 0.44
N TYR A 152 -16.63 -0.31 -0.16
CA TYR A 152 -17.62 -0.11 -1.23
C TYR A 152 -18.97 0.47 -0.75
N THR A 153 -19.19 0.65 0.55
CA THR A 153 -20.35 1.42 1.03
C THR A 153 -20.17 2.93 0.84
N GLU A 154 -18.92 3.38 0.69
CA GLU A 154 -18.57 4.80 0.46
C GLU A 154 -18.04 5.03 -0.96
N LEU A 155 -17.29 4.07 -1.51
CA LEU A 155 -16.69 4.17 -2.84
C LEU A 155 -17.62 3.67 -3.94
N ASP A 156 -17.56 4.32 -5.10
CA ASP A 156 -18.24 3.81 -6.31
C ASP A 156 -17.70 2.42 -6.68
N ARG A 157 -18.57 1.50 -7.11
CA ARG A 157 -18.15 0.14 -7.53
C ARG A 157 -17.22 0.10 -8.75
N ARG A 158 -17.08 1.22 -9.45
CA ARG A 158 -16.09 1.40 -10.54
C ARG A 158 -14.70 1.74 -10.02
N VAL A 159 -14.54 2.10 -8.76
CA VAL A 159 -13.22 2.27 -8.14
C VAL A 159 -12.52 0.92 -8.12
N ALA A 160 -11.39 0.85 -8.81
CA ALA A 160 -10.57 -0.33 -8.81
C ALA A 160 -9.92 -0.53 -7.44
N ILE A 161 -10.32 -1.56 -6.69
CA ILE A 161 -9.60 -1.94 -5.47
C ILE A 161 -8.58 -3.03 -5.82
N ILE A 162 -7.32 -2.72 -5.55
CA ILE A 162 -6.15 -3.59 -5.76
C ILE A 162 -5.49 -3.81 -4.39
N GLY A 163 -4.73 -4.89 -4.24
CA GLY A 163 -3.90 -5.13 -3.07
C GLY A 163 -3.89 -6.60 -2.68
N GLY A 164 -3.56 -6.84 -1.42
CA GLY A 164 -3.44 -8.17 -0.84
C GLY A 164 -3.20 -8.05 0.66
N SER A 165 -3.36 -9.15 1.39
CA SER A 165 -3.10 -9.13 2.82
C SER A 165 -1.59 -9.02 3.07
N ALA A 166 -1.20 -8.32 4.13
CA ALA A 166 0.17 -8.35 4.60
C ALA A 166 0.56 -9.78 4.95
N ALA A 167 1.72 -10.21 4.47
CA ALA A 167 2.17 -11.58 4.58
C ALA A 167 3.41 -11.71 5.45
N ASP A 168 3.59 -12.90 6.00
CA ASP A 168 4.85 -13.39 6.54
C ASP A 168 5.19 -14.75 5.89
N ASN A 169 6.25 -15.41 6.35
CA ASN A 169 6.75 -16.63 5.71
C ASN A 169 6.03 -17.90 6.19
N ASP A 170 5.43 -17.87 7.37
CA ASP A 170 5.00 -19.06 8.11
C ASP A 170 3.67 -18.91 8.84
N LEU A 171 2.93 -17.82 8.58
CA LEU A 171 1.68 -17.46 9.23
C LEU A 171 1.78 -17.25 10.74
N SER A 172 2.97 -16.91 11.24
CA SER A 172 3.24 -16.71 12.68
C SER A 172 2.76 -15.36 13.23
N GLY A 173 2.29 -14.44 12.38
CA GLY A 173 1.85 -13.10 12.79
C GLY A 173 2.97 -12.06 12.76
N GLN A 174 4.05 -12.33 12.03
CA GLN A 174 5.16 -11.38 11.87
C GLN A 174 4.84 -10.28 10.84
N TRP A 175 3.75 -10.42 10.10
CA TRP A 175 3.31 -9.43 9.13
C TRP A 175 3.11 -8.06 9.76
N ARG A 176 3.33 -7.01 8.96
CA ARG A 176 3.06 -5.64 9.36
C ARG A 176 2.38 -4.91 8.22
N VAL A 177 1.42 -4.07 8.57
CA VAL A 177 0.93 -2.99 7.71
C VAL A 177 1.39 -1.67 8.32
N TRP A 178 1.69 -0.70 7.47
CA TRP A 178 2.16 0.60 7.95
C TRP A 178 1.84 1.73 6.97
N THR A 179 1.89 2.94 7.48
CA THR A 179 1.76 4.19 6.71
C THR A 179 2.87 5.13 7.12
N HIS A 180 2.80 6.41 6.71
CA HIS A 180 3.65 7.47 7.24
C HIS A 180 3.43 7.79 8.73
N ASP A 181 2.37 7.29 9.38
CA ASP A 181 2.01 7.62 10.77
C ASP A 181 1.48 6.45 11.61
N PHE A 182 1.42 5.24 11.05
CA PHE A 182 0.87 4.04 11.67
C PHE A 182 1.73 2.80 11.37
N VAL A 183 1.89 1.89 12.32
CA VAL A 183 2.50 0.55 12.13
C VAL A 183 1.73 -0.42 13.01
N SER A 184 1.24 -1.53 12.46
CA SER A 184 0.54 -2.55 13.24
C SER A 184 0.70 -3.96 12.68
N GLY A 185 0.63 -4.96 13.56
CA GLY A 185 0.50 -6.38 13.23
C GLY A 185 -0.96 -6.88 13.17
N ASN A 186 -1.93 -6.01 13.50
CA ASN A 186 -3.37 -6.28 13.42
C ASN A 186 -4.13 -5.07 12.85
N GLY A 187 -3.69 -4.57 11.69
CA GLY A 187 -4.21 -3.33 11.13
C GLY A 187 -4.70 -3.46 9.69
N VAL A 188 -5.20 -2.34 9.16
CA VAL A 188 -5.51 -2.16 7.74
C VAL A 188 -4.97 -0.83 7.29
N ALA A 189 -4.31 -0.81 6.14
CA ALA A 189 -3.95 0.41 5.43
C ALA A 189 -4.70 0.49 4.10
N VAL A 190 -5.18 1.69 3.78
CA VAL A 190 -5.92 2.01 2.54
C VAL A 190 -5.33 3.27 1.93
N ALA A 191 -4.97 3.19 0.66
CA ALA A 191 -4.62 4.34 -0.16
C ALA A 191 -5.66 4.57 -1.24
N LEU A 192 -6.01 5.82 -1.53
CA LEU A 192 -6.93 6.22 -2.60
C LEU A 192 -6.28 7.24 -3.52
N CYS A 193 -6.64 7.20 -4.80
CA CYS A 193 -6.22 8.18 -5.79
C CYS A 193 -7.35 8.56 -6.75
N ASP A 194 -7.45 9.84 -7.10
CA ASP A 194 -8.44 10.38 -8.07
C ASP A 194 -8.01 10.29 -9.54
N TRP A 195 -6.80 9.78 -9.77
CA TRP A 195 -6.14 9.44 -11.03
C TRP A 195 -6.94 9.66 -12.33
N PRO A 196 -6.79 10.81 -13.01
CA PRO A 196 -7.56 11.12 -14.22
C PRO A 196 -7.14 10.31 -15.47
N TRP A 197 -6.04 9.56 -15.41
CA TRP A 197 -5.55 8.75 -16.53
C TRP A 197 -6.16 7.35 -16.54
N ARG A 198 -6.02 6.63 -17.66
CA ARG A 198 -6.54 5.26 -17.79
C ARG A 198 -5.78 4.29 -16.90
N ILE A 199 -6.50 3.38 -16.28
CA ILE A 199 -5.98 2.28 -15.46
C ILE A 199 -6.34 0.98 -16.16
N ALA A 200 -5.39 0.06 -16.25
CA ALA A 200 -5.61 -1.30 -16.71
C ALA A 200 -5.11 -2.28 -15.64
N ILE A 201 -5.95 -3.25 -15.30
CA ILE A 201 -5.62 -4.31 -14.34
C ILE A 201 -5.49 -5.60 -15.13
N ASN A 202 -4.26 -6.06 -15.29
CA ASN A 202 -3.95 -7.23 -16.13
C ASN A 202 -3.98 -8.55 -15.35
N TYR A 203 -4.02 -8.48 -14.01
CA TYR A 203 -4.13 -9.65 -13.15
C TYR A 203 -5.11 -9.37 -12.02
N GLN A 204 -6.12 -10.22 -11.89
CA GLN A 204 -7.07 -10.21 -10.80
C GLN A 204 -7.27 -11.66 -10.38
N SER A 205 -7.22 -11.94 -9.07
CA SER A 205 -7.38 -13.30 -8.55
C SER A 205 -8.80 -13.89 -8.74
N GLY A 206 -9.73 -13.12 -9.34
CA GLY A 206 -11.02 -13.62 -9.83
C GLY A 206 -11.90 -14.29 -8.77
N TYR A 207 -11.74 -13.94 -7.48
CA TYR A 207 -12.42 -14.66 -6.41
C TYR A 207 -13.93 -14.41 -6.44
N LEU A 208 -14.68 -15.47 -6.76
CA LEU A 208 -16.12 -15.55 -6.58
C LEU A 208 -16.39 -16.42 -5.35
N PRO A 209 -16.85 -15.85 -4.22
CA PRO A 209 -17.07 -16.61 -3.01
C PRO A 209 -18.11 -17.70 -3.25
N THR A 210 -17.80 -18.91 -2.79
CA THR A 210 -18.73 -20.05 -2.87
C THR A 210 -19.62 -20.09 -1.63
N THR A 211 -20.71 -20.85 -1.70
CA THR A 211 -21.54 -21.13 -0.51
C THR A 211 -20.88 -22.11 0.47
N LYS A 212 -19.75 -22.74 0.08
CA LYS A 212 -19.03 -23.72 0.90
C LYS A 212 -18.09 -23.00 1.88
N ARG A 213 -18.04 -23.47 3.12
CA ARG A 213 -17.16 -22.95 4.18
C ARG A 213 -16.37 -24.10 4.80
N GLY A 214 -15.13 -23.83 5.19
CA GLY A 214 -14.27 -24.75 5.93
C GLY A 214 -13.64 -24.04 7.13
N LYS A 215 -13.37 -24.78 8.20
CA LYS A 215 -12.59 -24.29 9.35
C LYS A 215 -11.26 -25.00 9.34
N VAL A 216 -10.17 -24.24 9.25
CA VAL A 216 -8.81 -24.76 9.47
C VAL A 216 -8.64 -24.89 10.98
N THR A 217 -8.29 -26.09 11.45
CA THR A 217 -8.06 -26.43 12.86
C THR A 217 -6.66 -26.95 13.04
#